data_AF-A0A925IRC7-F1
#
_entry.id   AF-A0A925IRC7-F1
#
_cell.length_a   1.000
_cell.length_b   1.000
_cell.length_c   1.000
_cell.angle_alpha   90.00
_cell.angle_beta   90.00
_cell.angle_gamma   90.00
#
_symmetry.space_group_name_H-M   'P 1'
#
loop_
_entity.id
_entity.type
_entity.pdbx_description
1 polymer ?
#
loop_
_entity_poly.entity_id
_entity_poly.type
_entity_poly.pdbx_seq_one_letter_code
_entity_poly.pdbx_strand_id
1 'polypeptide(L)' 'MTATLERRSSQGLWDRFADWVTSTNNRFYVGWFGVLMIPTLLSATICFIVA' A
#
# COMPACT_ATOMS: atom_id res chain seq x y z
N MET A 1 17.68 37.30 -4.64
CA MET A 1 16.44 36.74 -4.07
C MET A 1 15.98 35.61 -4.97
N THR A 2 16.37 34.38 -4.65
CA THR A 2 15.98 33.17 -5.36
C THR A 2 14.76 32.59 -4.67
N ALA A 3 13.57 32.75 -5.26
CA ALA A 3 12.36 32.10 -4.78
C ALA A 3 12.49 30.60 -5.04
N THR A 4 12.83 29.83 -4.02
CA THR A 4 12.65 28.37 -4.04
C THR A 4 11.15 28.13 -4.12
N LEU A 5 10.69 27.74 -5.31
CA LEU A 5 9.36 27.17 -5.50
C LEU A 5 9.29 25.92 -4.62
N GLU A 6 8.74 26.07 -3.42
CA GLU A 6 8.16 24.99 -2.63
C GLU A 6 7.09 24.36 -3.53
N ARG A 7 7.51 23.39 -4.34
CA ARG A 7 6.59 22.46 -4.99
C ARG A 7 5.99 21.67 -3.85
N ARG A 8 4.94 22.23 -3.26
CA ARG A 8 3.92 21.53 -2.51
C ARG A 8 3.28 20.58 -3.51
N SER A 9 4.00 19.51 -3.86
CA SER A 9 3.40 18.38 -4.54
C SER A 9 2.33 17.93 -3.56
N SER A 10 1.09 18.26 -3.85
CA SER A 10 -0.01 17.43 -3.41
C SER A 10 0.34 16.04 -3.92
N GLN A 11 1.06 15.24 -3.11
CA GLN A 11 1.33 13.83 -3.42
C GLN A 11 -0.01 13.26 -3.83
N GLY A 12 -0.09 12.80 -5.07
CA GLY A 12 -1.34 12.29 -5.61
C GLY A 12 -1.87 11.20 -4.69
N LEU A 13 -3.18 10.96 -4.68
CA LEU A 13 -3.74 9.84 -3.93
C LEU A 13 -3.02 8.51 -4.26
N TRP A 14 -2.57 8.36 -5.50
CA TRP A 14 -1.79 7.23 -5.95
C TRP A 14 -0.38 7.16 -5.34
N ASP A 15 0.34 8.28 -5.27
CA ASP A 15 1.68 8.32 -4.65
C ASP A 15 1.60 8.01 -3.16
N ARG A 16 0.59 8.55 -2.46
CA ARG A 16 0.34 8.24 -1.04
C ARG A 16 0.00 6.77 -0.83
N PHE A 17 -0.75 6.18 -1.76
CA PHE A 17 -1.07 4.75 -1.72
C PHE A 17 0.18 3.91 -1.95
N ALA A 18 1.00 4.23 -2.94
CA ALA A 18 2.25 3.52 -3.21
C ALA A 18 3.24 3.61 -2.03
N ASP A 19 3.39 4.80 -1.45
CA ASP A 19 4.20 5.02 -0.23
C ASP A 19 3.66 4.20 0.94
N TRP A 20 2.33 4.12 1.11
CA TRP A 20 1.72 3.31 2.17
C TRP A 20 1.92 1.81 1.95
N VAL A 21 1.70 1.31 0.73
CA VAL A 21 1.87 -0.11 0.39
C VAL A 21 3.30 -0.58 0.67
N THR A 22 4.28 0.28 0.37
CA THR A 22 5.72 -0.01 0.55
C THR A 22 6.28 0.43 1.91
N SER A 23 5.45 0.97 2.79
CA SER A 23 5.88 1.45 4.11
C SER A 23 6.31 0.30 5.03
N THR A 24 7.51 0.42 5.59
CA THR A 24 8.05 -0.48 6.62
C THR A 24 7.54 -0.18 8.03
N ASN A 25 6.80 0.93 8.20
CA ASN A 25 6.14 1.26 9.47
C ASN A 25 4.81 0.53 9.67
N ASN A 26 4.31 -0.18 8.64
CA ASN A 26 3.13 -1.03 8.81
C ASN A 26 3.49 -2.24 9.69
N ARG A 27 2.64 -2.53 10.69
CA ARG A 27 2.84 -3.67 11.62
C ARG A 27 3.01 -5.01 10.89
N PHE A 28 2.31 -5.17 9.77
CA PHE A 28 2.59 -6.19 8.78
C PHE A 28 2.95 -5.50 7.47
N TYR A 29 4.13 -5.81 6.95
CA TYR A 29 4.55 -5.29 5.65
C TYR A 29 3.64 -5.84 4.55
N VAL A 30 3.10 -4.94 3.72
CA VAL A 30 2.23 -5.29 2.61
C VAL A 30 3.09 -5.53 1.36
N GLY A 31 3.71 -4.48 0.84
CA GLY A 31 4.40 -4.51 -0.45
C GLY A 31 3.46 -4.82 -1.62
N TRP A 32 3.96 -4.72 -2.85
CA TRP A 32 3.14 -5.00 -4.04
C TRP A 32 2.65 -6.44 -4.12
N PHE A 33 3.42 -7.39 -3.59
CA PHE A 33 3.01 -8.79 -3.49
C PHE A 33 1.89 -8.99 -2.46
N GLY A 34 1.94 -8.31 -1.32
CA GLY A 34 0.92 -8.41 -0.28
C GLY A 34 -0.46 -7.98 -0.74
N VAL A 35 -0.54 -7.01 -1.67
CA VAL A 35 -1.80 -6.57 -2.28
C VAL A 35 -2.56 -7.72 -2.95
N LEU A 36 -1.84 -8.68 -3.56
CA LEU A 36 -2.44 -9.89 -4.14
C LEU A 36 -2.55 -11.05 -3.13
N MET A 37 -1.53 -11.20 -2.27
CA MET A 37 -1.45 -12.30 -1.31
C MET A 37 -2.56 -12.25 -0.26
N ILE A 38 -2.87 -11.08 0.29
CA ILE A 38 -3.90 -10.92 1.34
C ILE A 38 -5.29 -11.40 0.85
N PRO A 39 -5.84 -10.88 -0.26
CA PRO A 39 -7.16 -11.32 -0.72
C PRO A 39 -7.18 -12.80 -1.14
N THR A 40 -6.10 -13.32 -1.74
CA THR A 40 -6.04 -14.73 -2.19
C THR A 40 -5.98 -15.70 -1.02
N LEU A 41 -5.11 -15.45 -0.03
CA LEU A 41 -5.03 -16.29 1.17
C LEU A 41 -6.31 -16.25 1.99
N LEU A 42 -6.93 -15.06 2.15
CA LEU A 42 -8.21 -14.94 2.84
C LEU A 42 -9.30 -15.76 2.12
N SER A 43 -9.43 -15.60 0.81
CA SER A 43 -10.44 -16.33 0.02
C SER A 43 -10.22 -17.84 0.08
N ALA A 44 -8.97 -18.29 -0.07
CA ALA A 44 -8.62 -19.71 0.02
C ALA A 44 -8.91 -20.29 1.42
N THR A 45 -8.58 -19.55 2.46
CA THR A 45 -8.82 -19.96 3.86
C THR A 45 -10.32 -20.08 4.15
N ILE A 46 -11.12 -19.11 3.71
CA ILE A 46 -12.58 -19.15 3.88
C ILE A 46 -13.17 -20.35 3.14
N CYS A 47 -12.77 -20.58 1.88
CA CYS A 47 -13.22 -21.73 1.10
C CYS A 47 -12.86 -23.06 1.78
N PHE A 48 -11.62 -23.19 2.25
CA PHE A 48 -11.16 -24.38 2.97
C PHE A 48 -11.93 -24.66 4.28
N ILE A 49 -12.41 -23.63 4.96
CA ILE A 49 -13.19 -23.79 6.19
C ILE A 49 -14.64 -24.19 5.90
N VAL A 50 -15.21 -23.74 4.79
CA VAL A 50 -16.64 -23.91 4.47
C VAL A 50 -16.93 -25.16 3.64
N ALA A 51 -16.03 -25.55 2.74
CA ALA A 51 -16.18 -26.71 1.86
C ALA A 51 -15.84 -28.03 2.58
#